data_AF-A0A8H6ZHB4-F1
#
_entry.id   AF-A0A8H6ZHB4-F1
#
_cell.length_a   1.000
_cell.length_b   1.000
_cell.length_c   1.000
_cell.angle_alpha   90.00
_cell.angle_beta   90.00
_cell.angle_gamma   90.00
#
_symmetry.space_group_name_H-M   'P 1'
#
loop_
_entity.id
_entity.type
_entity.pdbx_description
1 polymer ?
#
loop_
_entity_poly.entity_id
_entity_poly.type
_entity_poly.pdbx_seq_one_letter_code
_entity_poly.pdbx_strand_id
1 'polypeptide(L)'
;MPGTKGTPTPWSYALIRLLFRFVLKIFYGSIVVEGTHNIPKTGRPCIVCANHSNSLTDALLLVTAIPPKDRNLLRLTAKATQFGRRTFTSWLIESAGTVPLKRRKDYDDGIQVDNTEVMEKLMEALELGDAVCLFPEGMSRYHPGIAPLKTGVARLISDVLTRNRNDPEFEICLLNCSVTYMHRQHFRSDVLVTFHPPMTFTPKSHPELLAPIDYNNIRLLTAQMHEQISSGTIDSPSWDLVRVAKLAARIYAPLGTRMTLGDHVRVVRAFLAAFKTADEAADADEAQPEDAVATAAESAELAQLRVDLTTYQDWLAGWGIKDDRIRRQPLPRPIIVWRMIVRLTWSLCLFTLSLPGLLLWVPIFLTTFYAVHNFKKTGPIFDTWDEIAQYKLIYGLMSGLCVWFGSAALTFPFSGLTFFVVPALMWMTLRWFEDAVSAFRAFTSLLRLLLVGKPTLRSMHARREELHARVMQLAVQTLGLPEEPEKYFASHGGKEKGRVRSHWESGSRYFSIRRRRKRDWNETLRLYDIVDYPKEDF
;
A
#
# COMPACT_ATOMS: atom_id res chain seq x y z
N MET A 1 -32.55 12.15 15.13
CA MET A 1 -32.64 12.67 13.76
C MET A 1 -33.55 11.77 12.93
N PRO A 2 -34.51 12.29 12.14
CA PRO A 2 -35.05 11.50 11.04
C PRO A 2 -33.87 11.18 10.13
N GLY A 3 -33.46 9.91 10.09
CA GLY A 3 -32.19 9.49 9.49
C GLY A 3 -32.08 9.99 8.05
N THR A 4 -31.14 10.91 7.83
CA THR A 4 -30.63 11.24 6.49
C THR A 4 -30.35 9.93 5.78
N LYS A 5 -31.05 9.68 4.66
CA LYS A 5 -30.95 8.39 3.97
C LYS A 5 -29.67 8.26 3.15
N GLY A 6 -28.93 9.36 2.98
CA GLY A 6 -27.88 9.47 1.97
C GLY A 6 -28.47 9.47 0.55
N THR A 7 -27.64 9.83 -0.40
CA THR A 7 -27.97 9.73 -1.83
C THR A 7 -28.11 8.25 -2.21
N PRO A 8 -29.17 7.86 -2.94
CA PRO A 8 -29.29 6.50 -3.46
C PRO A 8 -28.15 6.20 -4.42
N THR A 9 -27.57 5.01 -4.30
CA THR A 9 -26.45 4.61 -5.15
C THR A 9 -26.94 4.31 -6.56
N PRO A 10 -26.42 4.98 -7.60
CA PRO A 10 -26.78 4.66 -8.97
C PRO A 10 -26.19 3.30 -9.38
N TRP A 11 -26.89 2.57 -10.26
CA TRP A 11 -26.42 1.28 -10.76
C TRP A 11 -25.05 1.40 -11.48
N SER A 12 -24.78 2.54 -12.10
CA SER A 12 -23.50 2.85 -12.75
C SER A 12 -22.34 2.84 -11.75
N TYR A 13 -22.53 3.38 -10.55
CA TYR A 13 -21.52 3.36 -9.48
C TYR A 13 -21.21 1.92 -9.04
N ALA A 14 -22.23 1.07 -8.89
CA ALA A 14 -22.03 -0.33 -8.54
C ALA A 14 -21.21 -1.08 -9.61
N LEU A 15 -21.46 -0.81 -10.89
CA LEU A 15 -20.71 -1.37 -12.02
C LEU A 15 -19.27 -0.87 -12.05
N ILE A 16 -19.05 0.44 -11.87
CA ILE A 16 -17.72 1.06 -11.81
C ILE A 16 -16.92 0.48 -10.65
N ARG A 17 -17.53 0.34 -9.48
CA ARG A 17 -16.90 -0.28 -8.32
C ARG A 17 -16.52 -1.74 -8.57
N LEU A 18 -17.35 -2.50 -9.29
CA LEU A 18 -17.03 -3.88 -9.68
C LEU A 18 -15.83 -3.91 -10.64
N LEU A 19 -15.79 -3.02 -11.63
CA LEU A 19 -14.67 -2.86 -12.55
C LEU A 19 -13.38 -2.51 -11.81
N PHE A 20 -13.41 -1.53 -10.90
CA PHE A 20 -12.25 -1.15 -10.09
C PHE A 20 -11.74 -2.32 -9.26
N ARG A 21 -12.64 -3.07 -8.62
CA ARG A 21 -12.28 -4.25 -7.85
C ARG A 21 -11.67 -5.35 -8.72
N PHE A 22 -12.13 -5.52 -9.96
CA PHE A 22 -11.55 -6.46 -10.92
C PHE A 22 -10.13 -6.04 -11.32
N VAL A 23 -9.96 -4.80 -11.75
CA VAL A 23 -8.68 -4.22 -12.19
C VAL A 23 -7.64 -4.24 -11.07
N LEU A 24 -8.02 -3.82 -9.86
CA LEU A 24 -7.14 -3.84 -8.69
C LEU A 24 -6.73 -5.27 -8.28
N LYS A 25 -7.62 -6.26 -8.42
CA LYS A 25 -7.29 -7.67 -8.14
C LYS A 25 -6.33 -8.29 -9.15
N ILE A 26 -6.29 -7.78 -10.37
CA ILE A 26 -5.29 -8.15 -11.38
C ILE A 26 -3.96 -7.47 -11.04
N PHE A 27 -3.98 -6.18 -10.71
CA PHE A 27 -2.77 -5.41 -10.44
C PHE A 27 -2.08 -5.79 -9.13
N TYR A 28 -2.80 -5.84 -8.02
CA TYR A 28 -2.25 -6.16 -6.71
C TYR A 28 -2.31 -7.67 -6.43
N GLY A 29 -1.25 -8.18 -5.81
CA GLY A 29 -1.15 -9.56 -5.35
C GLY A 29 -2.08 -9.84 -4.17
N SER A 30 -2.23 -8.85 -3.30
CA SER A 30 -3.08 -8.86 -2.11
C SER A 30 -3.50 -7.44 -1.78
N ILE A 31 -4.77 -7.28 -1.41
CA ILE A 31 -5.34 -6.05 -0.86
C ILE A 31 -5.91 -6.45 0.49
N VAL A 32 -5.27 -6.00 1.58
CA VAL A 32 -5.68 -6.27 2.95
C VAL A 32 -6.39 -5.03 3.49
N VAL A 33 -7.55 -5.20 4.12
CA VAL A 33 -8.36 -4.09 4.61
C VAL A 33 -8.64 -4.31 6.09
N GLU A 34 -8.14 -3.41 6.93
CA GLU A 34 -8.32 -3.44 8.39
C GLU A 34 -9.21 -2.29 8.86
N GLY A 35 -9.82 -2.45 10.04
CA GLY A 35 -10.62 -1.38 10.65
C GLY A 35 -11.98 -1.13 10.03
N THR A 36 -12.51 -2.03 9.20
CA THR A 36 -13.81 -1.82 8.50
C THR A 36 -15.00 -1.56 9.43
N HIS A 37 -14.92 -1.95 10.71
CA HIS A 37 -15.94 -1.65 11.73
C HIS A 37 -15.98 -0.17 12.13
N ASN A 38 -14.92 0.60 11.88
CA ASN A 38 -14.83 2.04 12.16
C ASN A 38 -15.58 2.90 11.13
N ILE A 39 -16.01 2.30 10.01
CA ILE A 39 -16.65 3.04 8.91
C ILE A 39 -18.05 3.51 9.32
N PRO A 40 -18.33 4.83 9.33
CA PRO A 40 -19.65 5.36 9.63
C PRO A 40 -20.69 4.88 8.60
N LYS A 41 -21.84 4.41 9.09
CA LYS A 41 -22.92 3.87 8.26
C LYS A 41 -23.52 4.91 7.33
N THR A 42 -24.05 4.48 6.17
CA THR A 42 -24.81 5.34 5.26
C THR A 42 -25.85 6.17 6.02
N GLY A 43 -25.91 7.46 5.68
CA GLY A 43 -26.75 8.43 6.35
C GLY A 43 -26.02 9.30 7.38
N ARG A 44 -24.90 8.86 7.95
CA ARG A 44 -24.09 9.71 8.85
C ARG A 44 -23.09 10.52 8.04
N PRO A 45 -23.15 11.87 8.00
CA PRO A 45 -22.20 12.71 7.27
C PRO A 45 -20.75 12.29 7.56
N CYS A 46 -19.95 12.03 6.52
CA CYS A 46 -18.60 11.49 6.71
C CYS A 46 -17.60 12.06 5.72
N ILE A 47 -16.48 12.59 6.21
CA ILE A 47 -15.30 12.85 5.39
C ILE A 47 -14.34 11.69 5.55
N VAL A 48 -13.98 11.03 4.45
CA VAL A 48 -12.96 9.98 4.42
C VAL A 48 -11.65 10.60 3.96
N CYS A 49 -10.62 10.58 4.81
CA CYS A 49 -9.33 11.18 4.51
C CYS A 49 -8.22 10.13 4.45
N ALA A 50 -7.36 10.21 3.44
CA ALA A 50 -6.22 9.31 3.31
C ALA A 50 -4.96 9.99 2.78
N ASN A 51 -3.81 9.37 3.01
CA ASN A 51 -2.57 9.72 2.32
C ASN A 51 -2.70 9.44 0.81
N HIS A 52 -1.96 10.20 0.00
CA HIS A 52 -2.02 10.19 -1.46
C HIS A 52 -0.68 9.82 -2.07
N SER A 53 -0.38 8.54 -2.07
CA SER A 53 0.93 8.00 -2.44
C SER A 53 1.01 7.43 -3.87
N ASN A 54 -0.14 7.23 -4.55
CA ASN A 54 -0.22 6.50 -5.81
C ASN A 54 -1.35 7.01 -6.74
N SER A 55 -1.55 8.33 -6.74
CA SER A 55 -2.48 9.08 -7.59
C SER A 55 -3.85 8.38 -7.70
N LEU A 56 -4.37 8.12 -8.92
CA LEU A 56 -5.66 7.47 -9.17
C LEU A 56 -5.87 6.16 -8.37
N THR A 57 -4.80 5.41 -8.12
CA THR A 57 -4.91 4.10 -7.49
C THR A 57 -5.40 4.18 -6.04
N ASP A 58 -5.08 5.26 -5.33
CA ASP A 58 -5.55 5.48 -3.95
C ASP A 58 -7.08 5.63 -3.91
N ALA A 59 -7.64 6.42 -4.83
CA ALA A 59 -9.09 6.62 -4.94
C ALA A 59 -9.83 5.32 -5.27
N LEU A 60 -9.31 4.54 -6.23
CA LEU A 60 -9.86 3.23 -6.60
C LEU A 60 -9.83 2.25 -5.41
N LEU A 61 -8.76 2.27 -4.61
CA LEU A 61 -8.65 1.43 -3.42
C LEU A 61 -9.69 1.80 -2.37
N LEU A 62 -9.88 3.08 -2.06
CA LEU A 62 -10.87 3.51 -1.06
C LEU A 62 -12.30 3.16 -1.48
N VAL A 63 -12.67 3.41 -2.74
CA VAL A 63 -14.00 3.04 -3.28
C VAL A 63 -14.26 1.53 -3.17
N THR A 64 -13.23 0.71 -3.35
CA THR A 64 -13.39 -0.75 -3.32
C THR A 64 -13.25 -1.35 -1.92
N ALA A 65 -12.49 -0.71 -1.03
CA ALA A 65 -12.22 -1.16 0.34
C ALA A 65 -13.40 -0.94 1.30
N ILE A 66 -14.16 0.16 1.15
CA ILE A 66 -15.31 0.46 2.02
C ILE A 66 -16.49 -0.46 1.69
N PRO A 67 -16.94 -1.39 2.53
CA PRO A 67 -17.98 -2.35 2.16
C PRO A 67 -19.33 -1.69 1.80
N PRO A 68 -20.05 -2.14 0.75
CA PRO A 68 -21.31 -1.50 0.32
C PRO A 68 -22.40 -1.48 1.40
N LYS A 69 -22.37 -2.47 2.30
CA LYS A 69 -23.28 -2.60 3.45
C LYS A 69 -23.05 -1.55 4.54
N ASP A 70 -21.84 -1.01 4.60
CA ASP A 70 -21.45 -0.01 5.60
C ASP A 70 -21.60 1.37 4.97
N ARG A 71 -21.08 1.56 3.75
CA ARG A 71 -21.30 2.76 2.94
C ARG A 71 -21.62 2.40 1.49
N ASN A 72 -22.77 2.87 1.04
CA ASN A 72 -23.29 2.61 -0.30
C ASN A 72 -22.62 3.48 -1.39
N LEU A 73 -22.27 4.73 -1.06
CA LEU A 73 -21.64 5.68 -1.98
C LEU A 73 -20.48 6.42 -1.29
N LEU A 74 -19.33 6.47 -1.97
CA LEU A 74 -18.21 7.35 -1.63
C LEU A 74 -18.03 8.34 -2.78
N ARG A 75 -18.27 9.63 -2.52
CA ARG A 75 -18.05 10.71 -3.48
C ARG A 75 -16.57 11.05 -3.50
N LEU A 76 -15.93 10.85 -4.64
CA LEU A 76 -14.53 11.22 -4.81
C LEU A 76 -14.41 12.71 -5.16
N THR A 77 -13.33 13.37 -4.79
CA THR A 77 -12.99 14.67 -5.41
C THR A 77 -11.97 14.45 -6.52
N ALA A 78 -12.24 14.97 -7.71
CA ALA A 78 -11.31 14.86 -8.84
C ALA A 78 -10.92 16.24 -9.36
N LYS A 79 -9.77 16.32 -10.05
CA LYS A 79 -9.26 17.58 -10.62
C LYS A 79 -10.29 18.16 -11.60
N ALA A 80 -10.70 19.40 -11.41
CA ALA A 80 -11.71 20.05 -12.27
C ALA A 80 -11.35 19.99 -13.77
N THR A 81 -10.06 20.02 -14.13
CA THR A 81 -9.61 19.92 -15.54
C THR A 81 -9.85 18.56 -16.19
N GLN A 82 -10.20 17.53 -15.41
CA GLN A 82 -10.50 16.18 -15.89
C GLN A 82 -11.99 15.98 -16.20
N PHE A 83 -12.85 16.94 -15.84
CA PHE A 83 -14.28 16.96 -16.14
C PHE A 83 -14.56 17.65 -17.47
N GLY A 84 -15.70 17.33 -18.09
CA GLY A 84 -16.16 17.97 -19.32
C GLY A 84 -15.34 17.66 -20.58
N ARG A 85 -14.42 16.68 -20.52
CA ARG A 85 -13.71 16.18 -21.72
C ARG A 85 -14.54 15.08 -22.39
N ARG A 86 -14.58 14.99 -23.72
CA ARG A 86 -15.20 13.86 -24.45
C ARG A 86 -14.34 12.58 -24.38
N THR A 87 -13.79 12.25 -23.22
CA THR A 87 -12.95 11.07 -22.98
C THR A 87 -13.64 10.11 -22.02
N PHE A 88 -13.36 8.81 -22.17
CA PHE A 88 -13.86 7.76 -21.27
C PHE A 88 -13.54 8.06 -19.79
N THR A 89 -12.39 8.68 -19.52
CA THR A 89 -11.97 9.10 -18.17
C THR A 89 -12.88 10.17 -17.56
N SER A 90 -13.32 11.18 -18.33
CA SER A 90 -14.25 12.21 -17.84
C SER A 90 -15.61 11.59 -17.52
N TRP A 91 -16.14 10.75 -18.42
CA TRP A 91 -17.38 10.03 -18.18
C TRP A 91 -17.31 9.12 -16.94
N LEU A 92 -16.19 8.42 -16.75
CA LEU A 92 -15.98 7.54 -15.60
C LEU A 92 -15.88 8.31 -14.29
N ILE A 93 -15.19 9.46 -14.30
CA ILE A 93 -15.08 10.37 -13.16
C ILE A 93 -16.49 10.87 -12.77
N GLU A 94 -17.21 11.47 -13.72
CA GLU A 94 -18.58 11.97 -13.51
C GLU A 94 -19.53 10.87 -13.03
N SER A 95 -19.44 9.67 -13.62
CA SER A 95 -20.26 8.51 -13.25
C SER A 95 -19.87 7.87 -11.92
N ALA A 96 -18.67 8.15 -11.39
CA ALA A 96 -18.21 7.69 -10.07
C ALA A 96 -18.71 8.57 -8.91
N GLY A 97 -19.58 9.54 -9.18
CA GLY A 97 -20.13 10.45 -8.18
C GLY A 97 -19.10 11.48 -7.70
N THR A 98 -18.15 11.86 -8.57
CA THR A 98 -17.06 12.76 -8.20
C THR A 98 -17.48 14.23 -8.17
N VAL A 99 -16.98 14.99 -7.22
CA VAL A 99 -17.14 16.46 -7.17
C VAL A 99 -15.87 17.11 -7.74
N PRO A 100 -15.98 18.05 -8.70
CA PRO A 100 -14.81 18.71 -9.30
C PRO A 100 -14.16 19.65 -8.28
N LEU A 101 -12.86 19.52 -8.04
CA LEU A 101 -12.10 20.37 -7.12
C LEU A 101 -10.92 21.02 -7.85
N LYS A 102 -10.78 22.34 -7.76
CA LYS A 102 -9.66 23.07 -8.36
C LYS A 102 -8.55 23.18 -7.32
N ARG A 103 -7.38 22.59 -7.58
CA ARG A 103 -6.20 22.71 -6.69
C ARG A 103 -5.34 23.88 -7.15
N ARG A 104 -4.79 24.67 -6.22
CA ARG A 104 -3.94 25.83 -6.55
C ARG A 104 -2.73 25.49 -7.43
N LYS A 105 -2.11 24.31 -7.22
CA LYS A 105 -0.98 23.81 -8.04
C LYS A 105 -1.35 23.53 -9.50
N ASP A 106 -2.63 23.41 -9.82
CA ASP A 106 -3.10 23.10 -11.17
C ASP A 106 -3.34 24.35 -12.05
N TYR A 107 -3.13 25.55 -11.51
CA TYR A 107 -3.29 26.85 -12.17
C TYR A 107 -2.01 27.67 -12.00
N ASP A 108 -1.69 28.53 -12.96
CA ASP A 108 -0.51 29.40 -12.90
C ASP A 108 -0.53 30.30 -11.65
N ASP A 109 0.66 30.59 -11.12
CA ASP A 109 0.82 31.48 -9.96
C ASP A 109 0.24 32.87 -10.27
N GLY A 110 -0.89 33.19 -9.62
CA GLY A 110 -1.55 34.50 -9.74
C GLY A 110 -3.06 34.45 -9.98
N ILE A 111 -3.62 33.32 -10.42
CA ILE A 111 -5.08 33.18 -10.60
C ILE A 111 -5.72 32.83 -9.25
N GLN A 112 -6.62 33.69 -8.75
CA GLN A 112 -7.50 33.34 -7.63
C GLN A 112 -8.44 32.22 -8.07
N VAL A 113 -8.19 31.02 -7.57
CA VAL A 113 -9.02 29.85 -7.82
C VAL A 113 -10.27 29.95 -6.94
N ASP A 114 -11.39 30.38 -7.52
CA ASP A 114 -12.70 30.33 -6.84
C ASP A 114 -13.17 28.87 -6.74
N ASN A 115 -13.22 28.38 -5.50
CA ASN A 115 -13.65 27.05 -5.08
C ASN A 115 -14.96 27.09 -4.26
N THR A 116 -15.62 28.24 -4.18
CA THR A 116 -16.79 28.44 -3.30
C THR A 116 -17.92 27.48 -3.66
N GLU A 117 -18.28 27.40 -4.94
CA GLU A 117 -19.33 26.50 -5.46
C GLU A 117 -19.01 25.01 -5.21
N VAL A 118 -17.72 24.64 -5.28
CA VAL A 118 -17.28 23.26 -5.03
C VAL A 118 -17.44 22.92 -3.55
N MET A 119 -16.99 23.82 -2.67
CA MET A 119 -17.08 23.63 -1.24
C MET A 119 -18.54 23.55 -0.79
N GLU A 120 -19.41 24.39 -1.37
CA GLU A 120 -20.85 24.36 -1.15
C GLU A 120 -21.46 23.01 -1.51
N LYS A 121 -21.16 22.45 -2.69
CA LYS A 121 -21.61 21.10 -3.08
C LYS A 121 -21.10 19.99 -2.15
N LEU A 122 -19.89 20.14 -1.60
CA LEU A 122 -19.36 19.20 -0.60
C LEU A 122 -20.14 19.29 0.72
N MET A 123 -20.43 20.51 1.19
CA MET A 123 -21.22 20.74 2.39
C MET A 123 -22.64 20.17 2.23
N GLU A 124 -23.31 20.45 1.11
CA GLU A 124 -24.64 19.91 0.82
C GLU A 124 -24.64 18.37 0.79
N ALA A 125 -23.64 17.75 0.15
CA ALA A 125 -23.52 16.30 0.12
C ALA A 125 -23.34 15.72 1.55
N LEU A 126 -22.51 16.36 2.38
CA LEU A 126 -22.33 15.95 3.76
C LEU A 126 -23.64 16.09 4.55
N GLU A 127 -24.35 17.20 4.42
CA GLU A 127 -25.65 17.45 5.07
C GLU A 127 -26.73 16.44 4.66
N LEU A 128 -26.68 15.92 3.43
CA LEU A 128 -27.53 14.82 2.97
C LEU A 128 -27.19 13.45 3.60
N GLY A 129 -26.09 13.36 4.35
CA GLY A 129 -25.58 12.13 4.94
C GLY A 129 -24.67 11.32 4.01
N ASP A 130 -24.09 11.94 2.97
CA ASP A 130 -23.13 11.28 2.08
C ASP A 130 -21.71 11.21 2.68
N ALA A 131 -20.88 10.35 2.09
CA ALA A 131 -19.45 10.30 2.37
C ALA A 131 -18.66 10.97 1.26
N VAL A 132 -17.74 11.86 1.62
CA VAL A 132 -16.81 12.54 0.70
C VAL A 132 -15.40 12.08 0.96
N CYS A 133 -14.68 11.68 -0.08
CA CYS A 133 -13.27 11.31 -0.02
C CYS A 133 -12.37 12.51 -0.34
N LEU A 134 -11.45 12.83 0.55
CA LEU A 134 -10.47 13.90 0.38
C LEU A 134 -9.04 13.40 0.64
N PHE A 135 -8.08 13.94 -0.11
CA PHE A 135 -6.66 13.67 0.06
C PHE A 135 -5.96 14.95 0.57
N PRO A 136 -5.82 15.12 1.90
CA PRO A 136 -5.38 16.39 2.48
C PRO A 136 -3.95 16.81 2.12
N GLU A 137 -3.10 15.94 1.57
CA GLU A 137 -1.78 16.33 1.01
C GLU A 137 -1.93 17.30 -0.19
N GLY A 138 -3.04 17.20 -0.93
CA GLY A 138 -3.33 18.03 -2.10
C GLY A 138 -2.45 17.77 -3.33
N MET A 139 -1.57 16.76 -3.28
CA MET A 139 -0.73 16.28 -4.38
C MET A 139 -0.24 14.86 -4.05
N SER A 140 -0.01 14.05 -5.09
CA SER A 140 0.62 12.73 -4.96
C SER A 140 2.11 12.81 -5.26
N ARG A 141 2.92 12.02 -4.55
CA ARG A 141 4.39 12.06 -4.63
C ARG A 141 5.00 10.68 -4.41
N TYR A 142 6.06 10.36 -5.12
CA TYR A 142 6.86 9.16 -4.88
C TYR A 142 7.91 9.43 -3.79
N HIS A 143 7.46 9.51 -2.54
CA HIS A 143 8.29 9.82 -1.37
C HIS A 143 8.04 8.79 -0.24
N PRO A 144 9.05 8.45 0.59
CA PRO A 144 8.89 7.47 1.66
C PRO A 144 7.89 7.94 2.73
N GLY A 145 7.90 9.23 3.09
CA GLY A 145 6.97 9.84 4.04
C GLY A 145 5.77 10.57 3.45
N ILE A 146 4.78 10.85 4.30
CA ILE A 146 3.55 11.61 3.96
C ILE A 146 3.88 13.10 3.84
N ALA A 147 3.23 13.83 2.93
CA ALA A 147 3.34 15.29 2.91
C ALA A 147 2.65 15.96 4.11
N PRO A 148 3.07 17.17 4.51
CA PRO A 148 2.27 18.01 5.40
C PRO A 148 0.84 18.17 4.86
N LEU A 149 -0.14 17.97 5.74
CA LEU A 149 -1.55 18.06 5.38
C LEU A 149 -1.99 19.53 5.25
N LYS A 150 -2.82 19.81 4.24
CA LYS A 150 -3.49 21.10 4.08
C LYS A 150 -4.71 21.19 5.01
N THR A 151 -5.01 22.39 5.47
CA THR A 151 -6.10 22.68 6.41
C THR A 151 -7.52 22.57 5.82
N GLY A 152 -7.66 22.28 4.52
CA GLY A 152 -8.94 22.30 3.81
C GLY A 152 -9.99 21.36 4.39
N VAL A 153 -9.59 20.19 4.91
CA VAL A 153 -10.53 19.25 5.55
C VAL A 153 -11.05 19.78 6.88
N ALA A 154 -10.14 20.25 7.76
CA ALA A 154 -10.51 20.83 9.04
C ALA A 154 -11.43 22.05 8.86
N ARG A 155 -11.15 22.88 7.84
CA ARG A 155 -12.01 24.01 7.46
C ARG A 155 -13.39 23.56 7.00
N LEU A 156 -13.47 22.55 6.14
CA LEU A 156 -14.76 22.00 5.70
C LEU A 156 -15.59 21.48 6.87
N ILE A 157 -14.97 20.83 7.87
CA ILE A 157 -15.68 20.40 9.08
C ILE A 157 -16.24 21.61 9.85
N SER A 158 -15.41 22.63 10.08
CA SER A 158 -15.83 23.89 10.71
C SER A 158 -16.99 24.56 9.95
N ASP A 159 -16.90 24.63 8.62
CA ASP A 159 -17.91 25.28 7.78
C ASP A 159 -19.25 24.52 7.85
N VAL A 160 -19.23 23.18 7.79
CA VAL A 160 -20.44 22.34 7.94
C VAL A 160 -21.05 22.48 9.34
N LEU A 161 -20.24 22.46 10.40
CA LEU A 161 -20.72 22.64 11.77
C LEU A 161 -21.34 24.04 11.97
N THR A 162 -20.71 25.07 11.40
CA THR A 162 -21.20 26.45 11.46
C THR A 162 -22.53 26.60 10.73
N ARG A 163 -22.67 26.00 9.54
CA ARG A 163 -23.94 26.01 8.78
C ARG A 163 -25.08 25.33 9.52
N ASN A 164 -24.76 24.32 10.33
CA ASN A 164 -25.71 23.55 11.13
C ASN A 164 -25.72 23.95 12.62
N ARG A 165 -25.26 25.16 13.00
CA ARG A 165 -25.14 25.57 14.42
C ARG A 165 -26.46 25.51 15.22
N ASN A 166 -27.58 25.64 14.51
CA ASN A 166 -28.92 25.65 15.11
C ASN A 166 -29.46 24.23 15.38
N ASP A 167 -28.74 23.19 14.95
CA ASP A 167 -29.00 21.80 15.27
C ASP A 167 -27.85 21.25 16.14
N PRO A 168 -27.95 21.34 17.48
CA PRO A 168 -26.89 20.94 18.38
C PRO A 168 -26.50 19.45 18.29
N GLU A 169 -27.40 18.62 17.77
CA GLU A 169 -27.23 17.18 17.63
C GLU A 169 -26.70 16.80 16.23
N PHE A 170 -26.52 17.77 15.33
CA PHE A 170 -25.90 17.53 14.02
C PHE A 170 -24.50 16.94 14.19
N GLU A 171 -24.28 15.81 13.53
CA GLU A 171 -23.07 15.03 13.68
C GLU A 171 -22.36 14.87 12.33
N ILE A 172 -21.06 15.21 12.29
CA ILE A 172 -20.17 14.91 11.16
C ILE A 172 -19.00 14.05 11.64
N CYS A 173 -18.73 12.98 10.90
CA CYS A 173 -17.60 12.08 11.15
C CYS A 173 -16.42 12.41 10.24
N LEU A 174 -15.21 12.32 10.77
CA LEU A 174 -13.96 12.28 10.02
C LEU A 174 -13.35 10.89 10.17
N LEU A 175 -13.31 10.14 9.07
CA LEU A 175 -12.71 8.82 9.00
C LEU A 175 -11.33 8.92 8.34
N ASN A 176 -10.28 8.94 9.14
CA ASN A 176 -8.92 8.85 8.64
C ASN A 176 -8.59 7.42 8.21
N CYS A 177 -7.84 7.29 7.12
CA CYS A 177 -7.46 6.03 6.51
C CYS A 177 -5.99 6.09 6.09
N SER A 178 -5.26 5.00 6.30
CA SER A 178 -3.88 4.86 5.83
C SER A 178 -3.81 3.83 4.71
N VAL A 179 -3.20 4.22 3.60
CA VAL A 179 -2.92 3.34 2.46
C VAL A 179 -1.41 3.08 2.42
N THR A 180 -1.01 1.85 2.74
CA THR A 180 0.38 1.44 2.85
C THR A 180 0.73 0.44 1.76
N TYR A 181 1.62 0.85 0.85
CA TYR A 181 2.11 0.03 -0.25
C TYR A 181 3.43 -0.63 0.11
N MET A 182 3.55 -1.94 -0.12
CA MET A 182 4.85 -2.61 -0.02
C MET A 182 5.78 -2.17 -1.15
N HIS A 183 5.24 -2.08 -2.37
CA HIS A 183 5.91 -1.57 -3.57
C HIS A 183 4.86 -0.96 -4.53
N ARG A 184 4.69 0.37 -4.49
CA ARG A 184 3.57 1.10 -5.15
C ARG A 184 3.50 0.89 -6.66
N GLN A 185 4.67 0.95 -7.29
CA GLN A 185 4.86 0.93 -8.74
C GLN A 185 4.93 -0.48 -9.34
N HIS A 186 5.05 -1.53 -8.52
CA HIS A 186 5.32 -2.88 -9.00
C HIS A 186 4.07 -3.74 -9.13
N PHE A 187 3.93 -4.39 -10.28
CA PHE A 187 2.84 -5.31 -10.54
C PHE A 187 2.90 -6.50 -9.56
N ARG A 188 1.74 -6.87 -9.02
CA ARG A 188 1.54 -7.94 -8.04
C ARG A 188 2.21 -7.70 -6.68
N SER A 189 2.48 -6.43 -6.33
CA SER A 189 2.80 -6.01 -4.96
C SER A 189 1.59 -6.12 -4.04
N ASP A 190 1.79 -5.93 -2.74
CA ASP A 190 0.73 -5.98 -1.74
C ASP A 190 0.45 -4.57 -1.18
N VAL A 191 -0.81 -4.32 -0.84
CA VAL A 191 -1.28 -3.05 -0.26
C VAL A 191 -2.16 -3.32 0.97
N LEU A 192 -1.99 -2.49 1.99
CA LEU A 192 -2.80 -2.44 3.19
C LEU A 192 -3.62 -1.15 3.19
N VAL A 193 -4.91 -1.27 3.48
CA VAL A 193 -5.82 -0.14 3.73
C VAL A 193 -6.30 -0.27 5.18
N THR A 194 -6.02 0.73 6.01
CA THR A 194 -6.39 0.73 7.43
C THR A 194 -7.34 1.87 7.73
N PHE A 195 -8.56 1.56 8.15
CA PHE A 195 -9.52 2.56 8.64
C PHE A 195 -9.32 2.79 10.14
N HIS A 196 -8.99 4.01 10.53
CA HIS A 196 -8.80 4.39 11.93
C HIS A 196 -10.13 4.68 12.64
N PRO A 197 -10.16 4.70 13.99
CA PRO A 197 -11.34 5.15 14.72
C PRO A 197 -11.77 6.56 14.25
N PRO A 198 -13.07 6.76 13.93
CA PRO A 198 -13.54 8.04 13.39
C PRO A 198 -13.55 9.11 14.48
N MET A 199 -13.22 10.34 14.12
CA MET A 199 -13.45 11.51 14.96
C MET A 199 -14.85 12.05 14.69
N THR A 200 -15.64 12.25 15.73
CA THR A 200 -17.02 12.75 15.62
C THR A 200 -17.07 14.19 16.10
N PHE A 201 -17.70 15.07 15.33
CA PHE A 201 -17.89 16.47 15.68
C PHE A 201 -19.36 16.85 15.69
N THR A 202 -19.75 17.65 16.68
CA THR A 202 -21.09 18.24 16.83
C THR A 202 -20.96 19.70 17.24
N PRO A 203 -21.91 20.58 16.93
CA PRO A 203 -21.88 21.98 17.38
C PRO A 203 -21.83 22.11 18.91
N LYS A 204 -22.43 21.15 19.62
CA LYS A 204 -22.47 21.12 21.10
C LYS A 204 -21.14 20.69 21.72
N SER A 205 -20.48 19.67 21.16
CA SER A 205 -19.27 19.10 21.75
C SER A 205 -17.99 19.79 21.30
N HIS A 206 -18.01 20.50 20.17
CA HIS A 206 -16.86 21.23 19.62
C HIS A 206 -17.22 22.68 19.24
N PRO A 207 -17.66 23.52 20.20
CA PRO A 207 -17.99 24.91 19.94
C PRO A 207 -16.81 25.73 19.41
N GLU A 208 -15.58 25.32 19.70
CA GLU A 208 -14.33 25.93 19.24
C GLU A 208 -14.08 25.79 17.73
N LEU A 209 -14.85 24.93 17.05
CA LEU A 209 -14.87 24.77 15.59
C LEU A 209 -16.02 25.54 14.91
N LEU A 210 -16.80 26.32 15.66
CA LEU A 210 -17.85 27.18 15.11
C LEU A 210 -17.33 28.59 14.81
N ALA A 211 -17.90 29.27 13.82
CA ALA A 211 -17.56 30.66 13.54
C ALA A 211 -18.01 31.63 14.68
N PRO A 212 -17.20 32.65 15.02
CA PRO A 212 -15.85 32.94 14.48
C PRO A 212 -14.79 31.98 15.04
N ILE A 213 -14.02 31.35 14.14
CA ILE A 213 -13.09 30.28 14.49
C ILE A 213 -11.65 30.80 14.69
N ASP A 214 -10.98 30.33 15.73
CA ASP A 214 -9.53 30.48 15.86
C ASP A 214 -8.81 29.52 14.90
N TYR A 215 -7.94 30.07 14.05
CA TYR A 215 -7.14 29.29 13.12
C TYR A 215 -6.24 28.25 13.80
N ASN A 216 -5.90 28.44 15.08
CA ASN A 216 -5.16 27.43 15.85
C ASN A 216 -5.94 26.13 16.00
N ASN A 217 -7.27 26.17 16.18
CA ASN A 217 -8.10 24.96 16.29
C ASN A 217 -8.10 24.17 14.97
N ILE A 218 -8.14 24.88 13.83
CA ILE A 218 -8.00 24.28 12.50
C ILE A 218 -6.64 23.60 12.33
N ARG A 219 -5.56 24.23 12.81
CA ARG A 219 -4.21 23.65 12.77
C ARG A 219 -4.09 22.42 13.67
N LEU A 220 -4.64 22.47 14.88
CA LEU A 220 -4.64 21.35 15.83
C LEU A 220 -5.37 20.14 15.26
N LEU A 221 -6.58 20.32 14.71
CA LEU A 221 -7.31 19.24 14.05
C LEU A 221 -6.54 18.68 12.85
N THR A 222 -5.91 19.55 12.04
CA THR A 222 -5.08 19.11 10.90
C THR A 222 -3.87 18.30 11.37
N ALA A 223 -3.24 18.66 12.50
CA ALA A 223 -2.13 17.92 13.09
C ALA A 223 -2.58 16.55 13.62
N GLN A 224 -3.71 16.48 14.33
CA GLN A 224 -4.30 15.22 14.80
C GLN A 224 -4.62 14.27 13.63
N MET A 225 -5.12 14.81 12.52
CA MET A 225 -5.33 14.04 11.30
C MET A 225 -4.02 13.48 10.74
N HIS A 226 -2.98 14.31 10.68
CA HIS A 226 -1.67 13.91 10.15
C HIS A 226 -1.08 12.78 11.00
N GLU A 227 -1.11 12.92 12.32
CA GLU A 227 -0.65 11.91 13.27
C GLU A 227 -1.40 10.59 13.09
N GLN A 228 -2.75 10.63 13.02
CA GLN A 228 -3.55 9.43 12.86
C GLN A 228 -3.30 8.72 11.52
N ILE A 229 -3.19 9.47 10.40
CA ILE A 229 -2.89 8.87 9.08
C ILE A 229 -1.44 8.32 9.06
N SER A 230 -0.46 9.06 9.58
CA SER A 230 0.93 8.58 9.67
C SER A 230 1.04 7.32 10.52
N SER A 231 0.21 7.21 11.57
CA SER A 231 0.14 6.04 12.47
C SER A 231 -0.24 4.72 11.77
N GLY A 232 -0.77 4.75 10.55
CA GLY A 232 -1.05 3.54 9.77
C GLY A 232 -0.11 3.29 8.60
N THR A 233 0.90 4.16 8.40
CA THR A 233 1.85 4.11 7.27
C THR A 233 3.29 3.91 7.69
N ILE A 234 4.12 3.45 6.74
CA ILE A 234 5.59 3.45 6.89
C ILE A 234 6.10 4.85 6.51
N ASP A 235 5.75 5.83 7.33
CA ASP A 235 6.14 7.23 7.13
C ASP A 235 7.60 7.39 7.54
N SER A 236 8.49 7.77 6.61
CA SER A 236 9.95 7.83 6.84
C SER A 236 10.56 9.05 6.14
N PRO A 237 11.57 9.72 6.73
CA PRO A 237 12.26 10.82 6.07
C PRO A 237 13.11 10.33 4.89
N SER A 238 13.65 9.10 4.95
CA SER A 238 14.48 8.52 3.87
C SER A 238 14.08 7.09 3.52
N TRP A 239 14.41 6.67 2.30
CA TRP A 239 14.22 5.28 1.86
C TRP A 239 15.16 4.29 2.56
N ASP A 240 16.33 4.73 2.98
CA ASP A 240 17.32 3.88 3.66
C ASP A 240 16.81 3.44 5.03
N LEU A 241 16.16 4.33 5.78
CA LEU A 241 15.50 3.95 7.03
C LEU A 241 14.39 2.92 6.80
N VAL A 242 13.60 3.05 5.72
CA VAL A 242 12.59 2.05 5.35
C VAL A 242 13.25 0.70 5.04
N ARG A 243 14.37 0.72 4.33
CA ARG A 243 15.14 -0.48 3.98
C ARG A 243 15.66 -1.19 5.22
N VAL A 244 16.27 -0.45 6.16
CA VAL A 244 16.81 -0.98 7.42
C VAL A 244 15.71 -1.47 8.35
N ALA A 245 14.63 -0.71 8.53
CA ALA A 245 13.50 -1.11 9.36
C ALA A 245 12.83 -2.40 8.84
N LYS A 246 12.70 -2.55 7.52
CA LYS A 246 12.20 -3.80 6.91
C LYS A 246 13.15 -4.98 7.12
N LEU A 247 14.46 -4.75 7.14
CA LEU A 247 15.44 -5.80 7.46
C LEU A 247 15.34 -6.19 8.95
N ALA A 248 15.34 -5.23 9.87
CA ALA A 248 15.18 -5.49 11.30
C ALA A 248 13.90 -6.29 11.60
N ALA A 249 12.77 -5.87 11.02
CA ALA A 249 11.50 -6.59 11.12
C ALA A 249 11.56 -8.03 10.58
N ARG A 250 12.37 -8.28 9.54
CA ARG A 250 12.57 -9.63 8.96
C ARG A 250 13.50 -10.49 9.83
N ILE A 251 14.52 -9.89 10.44
CA ILE A 251 15.40 -10.59 11.38
C ILE A 251 14.61 -11.01 12.63
N TYR A 252 13.80 -10.09 13.18
CA TYR A 252 12.89 -10.33 14.30
C TYR A 252 11.80 -11.36 13.96
N ALA A 253 11.04 -11.14 12.89
CA ALA A 253 9.95 -12.03 12.45
C ALA A 253 10.31 -12.66 11.09
N PRO A 254 11.02 -13.81 11.08
CA PRO A 254 11.55 -14.41 9.85
C PRO A 254 10.46 -14.98 8.93
N LEU A 255 10.84 -15.30 7.69
CA LEU A 255 9.91 -15.80 6.68
C LEU A 255 9.23 -17.10 7.11
N GLY A 256 7.90 -17.13 7.01
CA GLY A 256 7.09 -18.26 7.46
C GLY A 256 6.35 -18.01 8.77
N THR A 257 6.69 -16.95 9.50
CA THR A 257 5.85 -16.39 10.56
C THR A 257 4.47 -16.07 9.99
N ARG A 258 3.38 -16.53 10.64
CA ARG A 258 2.00 -16.43 10.12
C ARG A 258 1.37 -15.04 10.34
N MET A 259 2.17 -14.00 10.20
CA MET A 259 1.81 -12.61 10.43
C MET A 259 0.90 -12.06 9.32
N THR A 260 -0.09 -11.24 9.68
CA THR A 260 -0.90 -10.49 8.69
C THR A 260 -0.06 -9.40 8.04
N LEU A 261 -0.57 -8.77 6.96
CA LEU A 261 0.12 -7.61 6.39
C LEU A 261 0.10 -6.40 7.35
N GLY A 262 -1.00 -6.19 8.07
CA GLY A 262 -1.10 -5.13 9.07
C GLY A 262 -0.08 -5.30 10.19
N ASP A 263 0.05 -6.51 10.73
CA ASP A 263 1.04 -6.81 11.77
C ASP A 263 2.47 -6.62 11.25
N HIS A 264 2.75 -7.02 10.00
CA HIS A 264 4.05 -6.76 9.37
C HIS A 264 4.35 -5.26 9.32
N VAL A 265 3.38 -4.44 8.88
CA VAL A 265 3.53 -2.99 8.85
C VAL A 265 3.74 -2.42 10.25
N ARG A 266 3.00 -2.88 11.27
CA ARG A 266 3.19 -2.44 12.67
C ARG A 266 4.59 -2.73 13.19
N VAL A 267 5.13 -3.94 12.96
CA VAL A 267 6.49 -4.31 13.35
C VAL A 267 7.53 -3.44 12.64
N VAL A 268 7.39 -3.25 11.32
CA VAL A 268 8.30 -2.37 10.55
C VAL A 268 8.26 -0.93 11.09
N ARG A 269 7.07 -0.42 11.42
CA ARG A 269 6.89 0.92 11.99
C ARG A 269 7.51 1.07 13.36
N ALA A 270 7.45 0.05 14.21
CA ALA A 270 8.08 0.07 15.53
C ALA A 270 9.60 0.24 15.42
N PHE A 271 10.26 -0.55 14.58
CA PHE A 271 11.69 -0.40 14.30
C PHE A 271 12.01 0.96 13.65
N LEU A 272 11.18 1.39 12.69
CA LEU A 272 11.36 2.68 12.04
C LEU A 272 11.29 3.85 13.02
N ALA A 273 10.32 3.84 13.95
CA ALA A 273 10.18 4.88 14.96
C ALA A 273 11.42 4.95 15.86
N ALA A 274 11.92 3.80 16.33
CA ALA A 274 13.18 3.76 17.10
C ALA A 274 14.35 4.36 16.31
N PHE A 275 14.56 3.94 15.06
CA PHE A 275 15.67 4.47 14.26
C PHE A 275 15.53 5.97 13.95
N LYS A 276 14.31 6.50 13.78
CA LYS A 276 14.08 7.93 13.60
C LYS A 276 14.47 8.73 14.85
N THR A 277 14.05 8.28 16.03
CA THR A 277 14.35 8.98 17.28
C THR A 277 15.86 9.02 17.54
N ALA A 278 16.60 7.98 17.16
CA ALA A 278 18.07 8.01 17.21
C ALA A 278 18.68 9.05 16.27
N ASP A 279 18.15 9.20 15.05
CA ASP A 279 18.64 10.22 14.10
C ASP A 279 18.38 11.64 14.61
N GLU A 280 17.17 11.89 15.10
CA GLU A 280 16.80 13.20 15.66
C GLU A 280 17.64 13.56 16.89
N ALA A 281 17.97 12.58 17.74
CA ALA A 281 18.86 12.79 18.88
C ALA A 281 20.31 13.06 18.46
N ALA A 282 20.81 12.35 17.44
CA ALA A 282 22.15 12.57 16.91
C ALA A 282 22.31 13.95 16.26
N ASP A 283 21.28 14.44 15.57
CA ASP A 283 21.27 15.78 14.98
C ASP A 283 21.13 16.89 16.05
N ALA A 284 20.49 16.61 17.20
CA ALA A 284 20.27 17.56 18.28
C ALA A 284 21.47 17.73 19.25
N ASP A 285 22.30 16.70 19.42
CA ASP A 285 23.49 16.71 20.29
C ASP A 285 24.58 17.71 19.83
N GLU A 286 24.48 18.27 18.61
CA GLU A 286 25.30 19.41 18.18
C GLU A 286 24.95 20.74 18.88
N ALA A 287 23.86 20.81 19.67
CA ALA A 287 23.31 22.08 20.18
C ALA A 287 23.33 22.34 21.71
N GLN A 288 23.49 21.35 22.62
CA GLN A 288 23.75 21.57 24.07
C GLN A 288 23.82 20.26 24.90
N PRO A 289 24.80 20.08 25.83
CA PRO A 289 24.78 19.04 26.87
C PRO A 289 24.21 19.61 28.18
N GLU A 290 23.56 18.85 29.07
CA GLU A 290 24.26 18.38 30.29
C GLU A 290 23.55 17.27 31.13
N ASP A 291 22.35 16.79 30.80
CA ASP A 291 21.62 15.83 31.67
C ASP A 291 21.25 14.46 31.05
N ALA A 292 21.86 14.05 29.93
CA ALA A 292 21.35 12.97 29.05
C ALA A 292 22.27 11.73 28.86
N VAL A 293 23.11 11.36 29.84
CA VAL A 293 24.16 10.33 29.62
C VAL A 293 23.62 8.91 29.34
N ALA A 294 22.52 8.50 30.00
CA ALA A 294 21.92 7.17 29.77
C ALA A 294 21.20 7.07 28.42
N THR A 295 20.50 8.15 28.02
CA THR A 295 19.81 8.26 26.74
C THR A 295 20.78 8.40 25.56
N ALA A 296 21.93 9.06 25.75
CA ALA A 296 22.96 9.20 24.72
C ALA A 296 23.63 7.86 24.39
N ALA A 297 23.94 7.02 25.39
CA ALA A 297 24.54 5.71 25.17
C ALA A 297 23.60 4.75 24.42
N GLU A 298 22.32 4.70 24.79
CA GLU A 298 21.30 3.91 24.10
C GLU A 298 21.07 4.40 22.65
N SER A 299 21.08 5.72 22.45
CA SER A 299 20.94 6.32 21.11
C SER A 299 22.14 6.02 20.22
N ALA A 300 23.36 6.05 20.77
CA ALA A 300 24.59 5.69 20.05
C ALA A 300 24.61 4.19 19.69
N GLU A 301 24.18 3.30 20.58
CA GLU A 301 24.07 1.86 20.28
C GLU A 301 23.06 1.60 19.16
N LEU A 302 21.94 2.33 19.17
CA LEU A 302 20.89 2.22 18.15
C LEU A 302 21.34 2.74 16.79
N ALA A 303 22.06 3.87 16.76
CA ALA A 303 22.71 4.40 15.56
C ALA A 303 23.73 3.39 14.99
N GLN A 304 24.55 2.78 15.85
CA GLN A 304 25.49 1.75 15.44
C GLN A 304 24.76 0.51 14.89
N LEU A 305 23.67 0.08 15.52
CA LEU A 305 22.86 -1.05 15.04
C LEU A 305 22.30 -0.77 13.64
N ARG A 306 21.85 0.46 13.38
CA ARG A 306 21.38 0.89 12.06
C ARG A 306 22.50 0.78 11.02
N VAL A 307 23.69 1.29 11.31
CA VAL A 307 24.85 1.21 10.40
C VAL A 307 25.18 -0.26 10.10
N ASP A 308 25.25 -1.09 11.14
CA ASP A 308 25.58 -2.51 11.01
C ASP A 308 24.54 -3.29 10.19
N LEU A 309 23.25 -2.99 10.40
CA LEU A 309 22.15 -3.55 9.60
C LEU A 309 22.23 -3.10 8.14
N THR A 310 22.62 -1.85 7.90
CA THR A 310 22.77 -1.29 6.55
C THR A 310 23.88 -2.01 5.80
N THR A 311 25.07 -2.12 6.41
CA THR A 311 26.20 -2.88 5.86
C THR A 311 25.82 -4.34 5.61
N TYR A 312 25.09 -4.98 6.54
CA TYR A 312 24.61 -6.34 6.34
C TYR A 312 23.62 -6.44 5.16
N GLN A 313 22.70 -5.49 5.02
CA GLN A 313 21.75 -5.44 3.92
C GLN A 313 22.45 -5.26 2.57
N ASP A 314 23.48 -4.42 2.50
CA ASP A 314 24.30 -4.21 1.30
C ASP A 314 25.09 -5.46 0.94
N TRP A 315 25.63 -6.16 1.94
CA TRP A 315 26.32 -7.42 1.71
C TRP A 315 25.38 -8.49 1.16
N LEU A 316 24.17 -8.61 1.72
CA LEU A 316 23.12 -9.49 1.19
C LEU A 316 22.72 -9.11 -0.24
N ALA A 317 22.55 -7.82 -0.52
CA ALA A 317 22.16 -7.30 -1.83
C ALA A 317 23.23 -7.56 -2.89
N GLY A 318 24.51 -7.34 -2.56
CA GLY A 318 25.64 -7.59 -3.47
C GLY A 318 25.73 -9.05 -3.93
N TRP A 319 25.42 -10.01 -3.06
CA TRP A 319 25.32 -11.42 -3.42
C TRP A 319 23.95 -11.83 -3.97
N GLY A 320 22.94 -10.97 -3.86
CA GLY A 320 21.56 -11.26 -4.21
C GLY A 320 20.96 -12.41 -3.39
N ILE A 321 21.27 -12.48 -2.10
CA ILE A 321 20.79 -13.50 -1.16
C ILE A 321 19.85 -12.84 -0.14
N LYS A 322 18.79 -13.56 0.27
CA LYS A 322 17.89 -13.11 1.35
C LYS A 322 18.44 -13.50 2.72
N ASP A 323 18.16 -12.68 3.73
CA ASP A 323 18.40 -12.99 5.16
C ASP A 323 17.92 -14.41 5.56
N ASP A 324 16.71 -14.80 5.15
CA ASP A 324 16.13 -16.12 5.48
C ASP A 324 17.01 -17.31 5.04
N ARG A 325 17.86 -17.13 4.03
CA ARG A 325 18.81 -18.15 3.57
C ARG A 325 20.05 -18.25 4.45
N ILE A 326 20.38 -17.19 5.17
CA ILE A 326 21.52 -17.10 6.09
C ILE A 326 21.12 -17.52 7.51
N ARG A 327 19.82 -17.46 7.83
CA ARG A 327 19.25 -17.84 9.15
C ARG A 327 19.69 -19.23 9.64
N ARG A 328 19.88 -20.20 8.75
CA ARG A 328 20.28 -21.56 9.12
C ARG A 328 21.68 -21.83 8.63
N GLN A 329 22.36 -22.77 9.29
CA GLN A 329 23.68 -23.22 8.86
C GLN A 329 23.70 -23.62 7.37
N PRO A 330 24.82 -23.40 6.66
CA PRO A 330 24.93 -23.69 5.23
C PRO A 330 24.49 -25.11 4.92
N LEU A 331 23.53 -25.23 3.99
CA LEU A 331 23.04 -26.53 3.57
C LEU A 331 24.17 -27.34 2.89
N PRO A 332 24.19 -28.68 3.07
CA PRO A 332 25.06 -29.53 2.28
C PRO A 332 24.85 -29.31 0.77
N ARG A 333 25.95 -29.23 0.02
CA ARG A 333 25.94 -29.08 -1.46
C ARG A 333 24.97 -30.05 -2.17
N PRO A 334 24.91 -31.36 -1.87
CA PRO A 334 23.97 -32.26 -2.54
C PRO A 334 22.51 -31.89 -2.30
N ILE A 335 22.17 -31.38 -1.09
CA ILE A 335 20.80 -30.93 -0.78
C ILE A 335 20.47 -29.65 -1.56
N ILE A 336 21.43 -28.73 -1.70
CA ILE A 336 21.26 -27.52 -2.51
C ILE A 336 20.99 -27.91 -3.96
N VAL A 337 21.81 -28.79 -4.54
CA VAL A 337 21.66 -29.26 -5.93
C VAL A 337 20.33 -29.96 -6.14
N TRP A 338 19.93 -30.88 -5.24
CA TRP A 338 18.63 -31.55 -5.31
C TRP A 338 17.47 -30.53 -5.29
N ARG A 339 17.50 -29.57 -4.36
CA ARG A 339 16.48 -28.51 -4.28
C ARG A 339 16.48 -27.64 -5.52
N MET A 340 17.64 -27.34 -6.11
CA MET A 340 17.74 -26.61 -7.38
C MET A 340 17.04 -27.36 -8.51
N ILE A 341 17.31 -28.67 -8.66
CA ILE A 341 16.67 -29.51 -9.69
C ILE A 341 15.15 -29.47 -9.51
N VAL A 342 14.64 -29.74 -8.30
CA VAL A 342 13.19 -29.69 -8.03
C VAL A 342 12.58 -28.33 -8.37
N ARG A 343 13.25 -27.23 -7.99
CA ARG A 343 12.74 -25.87 -8.26
C ARG A 343 12.79 -25.51 -9.74
N LEU A 344 13.84 -25.91 -10.45
CA LEU A 344 13.99 -25.69 -11.89
C LEU A 344 12.95 -26.50 -12.66
N THR A 345 12.82 -27.80 -12.40
CA THR A 345 11.82 -28.67 -13.05
C THR A 345 10.40 -28.14 -12.81
N TRP A 346 10.07 -27.78 -11.57
CA TRP A 346 8.76 -27.20 -11.26
C TRP A 346 8.52 -25.85 -11.95
N SER A 347 9.55 -24.99 -11.98
CA SER A 347 9.47 -23.70 -12.68
C SER A 347 9.26 -23.88 -14.18
N LEU A 348 10.00 -24.79 -14.82
CA LEU A 348 9.88 -25.10 -16.24
C LEU A 348 8.48 -25.64 -16.57
N CYS A 349 7.98 -26.59 -15.78
CA CYS A 349 6.64 -27.14 -15.93
C CYS A 349 5.56 -26.04 -15.89
N LEU A 350 5.62 -25.15 -14.89
CA LEU A 350 4.67 -24.03 -14.78
C LEU A 350 4.82 -22.99 -15.89
N PHE A 351 6.06 -22.69 -16.34
CA PHE A 351 6.28 -21.81 -17.48
C PHE A 351 5.65 -22.39 -18.75
N THR A 352 5.88 -23.66 -19.04
CA THR A 352 5.26 -24.36 -20.19
C THR A 352 3.74 -24.34 -20.10
N LEU A 353 3.18 -24.64 -18.92
CA LEU A 353 1.73 -24.60 -18.71
C LEU A 353 1.15 -23.18 -18.89
N SER A 354 1.90 -22.15 -18.49
CA SER A 354 1.48 -20.76 -18.61
C SER A 354 1.64 -20.19 -20.04
N LEU A 355 2.43 -20.84 -20.91
CA LEU A 355 2.86 -20.30 -22.21
C LEU A 355 1.70 -19.89 -23.12
N PRO A 356 0.63 -20.70 -23.31
CA PRO A 356 -0.46 -20.32 -24.22
C PRO A 356 -1.18 -19.02 -23.79
N GLY A 357 -1.46 -18.86 -22.50
CA GLY A 357 -2.04 -17.62 -22.01
C GLY A 357 -1.03 -16.49 -21.90
N LEU A 358 0.27 -16.77 -21.74
CA LEU A 358 1.30 -15.72 -21.73
C LEU A 358 1.37 -15.02 -23.08
N LEU A 359 1.14 -15.73 -24.19
CA LEU A 359 1.02 -15.13 -25.52
C LEU A 359 -0.11 -14.07 -25.56
N LEU A 360 -1.23 -14.32 -24.89
CA LEU A 360 -2.31 -13.34 -24.74
C LEU A 360 -1.91 -12.16 -23.84
N TRP A 361 -1.00 -12.36 -22.89
CA TRP A 361 -0.46 -11.30 -22.04
C TRP A 361 0.66 -10.48 -22.71
N VAL A 362 1.31 -10.96 -23.76
CA VAL A 362 2.42 -10.25 -24.43
C VAL A 362 2.02 -8.84 -24.88
N PRO A 363 0.90 -8.61 -25.60
CA PRO A 363 0.50 -7.26 -26.00
C PRO A 363 0.30 -6.32 -24.80
N ILE A 364 -0.22 -6.86 -23.70
CA ILE A 364 -0.50 -6.11 -22.46
C ILE A 364 0.81 -5.71 -21.80
N PHE A 365 1.78 -6.63 -21.68
CA PHE A 365 3.09 -6.33 -21.12
C PHE A 365 3.88 -5.36 -21.99
N LEU A 366 3.82 -5.49 -23.33
CA LEU A 366 4.50 -4.60 -24.25
C LEU A 366 3.94 -3.18 -24.20
N THR A 367 2.61 -3.02 -24.31
CA THR A 367 1.95 -1.71 -24.27
C THR A 367 2.17 -1.01 -22.93
N THR A 368 2.02 -1.73 -21.82
CA THR A 368 2.28 -1.16 -20.48
C THR A 368 3.75 -0.83 -20.27
N PHE A 369 4.68 -1.65 -20.76
CA PHE A 369 6.12 -1.34 -20.71
C PHE A 369 6.45 -0.09 -21.50
N TYR A 370 5.96 0.02 -22.74
CA TYR A 370 6.18 1.18 -23.61
C TYR A 370 5.60 2.46 -22.99
N ALA A 371 4.34 2.43 -22.53
CA ALA A 371 3.69 3.56 -21.90
C ALA A 371 4.44 4.05 -20.65
N VAL A 372 4.81 3.13 -19.75
CA VAL A 372 5.57 3.46 -18.54
C VAL A 372 6.98 3.94 -18.87
N HIS A 373 7.65 3.34 -19.83
CA HIS A 373 9.00 3.73 -20.22
C HIS A 373 9.04 5.15 -20.80
N ASN A 374 8.07 5.51 -21.63
CA ASN A 374 7.96 6.86 -22.17
C ASN A 374 7.57 7.87 -21.09
N PHE A 375 6.63 7.52 -20.21
CA PHE A 375 6.22 8.40 -19.13
C PHE A 375 7.34 8.68 -18.13
N LYS A 376 8.18 7.68 -17.82
CA LYS A 376 9.37 7.89 -16.97
C LYS A 376 10.37 8.91 -17.52
N LYS A 377 10.31 9.26 -18.80
CA LYS A 377 11.19 10.26 -19.43
C LYS A 377 10.66 11.69 -19.33
N THR A 378 9.42 11.89 -18.89
CA THR A 378 8.77 13.22 -18.94
C THR A 378 9.08 14.11 -17.75
N GLY A 379 9.72 13.59 -16.69
CA GLY A 379 10.00 14.37 -15.49
C GLY A 379 10.80 13.61 -14.42
N PRO A 380 11.04 14.25 -13.27
CA PRO A 380 11.80 13.68 -12.17
C PRO A 380 11.08 12.49 -11.54
N ILE A 381 11.83 11.65 -10.81
CA ILE A 381 11.29 10.43 -10.17
C ILE A 381 10.12 10.75 -9.24
N PHE A 382 10.25 11.82 -8.47
CA PHE A 382 9.30 12.23 -7.45
C PHE A 382 7.87 12.47 -7.97
N ASP A 383 7.74 13.08 -9.16
CA ASP A 383 6.46 13.42 -9.79
C ASP A 383 6.00 12.38 -10.85
N THR A 384 6.87 11.50 -11.31
CA THR A 384 6.52 10.50 -12.34
C THR A 384 6.29 9.10 -11.77
N TRP A 385 6.88 8.75 -10.63
CA TRP A 385 6.81 7.37 -10.14
C TRP A 385 5.54 7.05 -9.34
N ASP A 386 4.83 8.06 -8.85
CA ASP A 386 3.53 7.94 -8.19
C ASP A 386 2.39 7.63 -9.17
N GLU A 387 2.53 7.96 -10.46
CA GLU A 387 1.53 7.63 -11.49
C GLU A 387 1.83 6.32 -12.24
N ILE A 388 2.97 5.65 -12.01
CA ILE A 388 3.32 4.41 -12.73
C ILE A 388 2.23 3.34 -12.61
N ALA A 389 1.63 3.19 -11.42
CA ALA A 389 0.57 2.22 -11.23
C ALA A 389 -0.65 2.58 -12.07
N GLN A 390 -1.05 3.87 -12.08
CA GLN A 390 -2.16 4.37 -12.91
C GLN A 390 -1.95 4.05 -14.39
N TYR A 391 -0.76 4.31 -14.94
CA TYR A 391 -0.46 3.99 -16.34
C TYR A 391 -0.58 2.49 -16.62
N LYS A 392 -0.07 1.64 -15.72
CA LYS A 392 -0.21 0.17 -15.85
C LYS A 392 -1.66 -0.29 -15.77
N LEU A 393 -2.48 0.32 -14.92
CA LEU A 393 -3.90 0.01 -14.81
C LEU A 393 -4.65 0.39 -16.09
N ILE A 394 -4.46 1.61 -16.59
CA ILE A 394 -5.17 2.14 -17.76
C ILE A 394 -4.77 1.38 -19.03
N TYR A 395 -3.47 1.36 -19.36
CA TYR A 395 -2.99 0.70 -20.57
C TYR A 395 -3.17 -0.82 -20.48
N GLY A 396 -3.05 -1.39 -19.28
CA GLY A 396 -3.29 -2.80 -19.04
C GLY A 396 -4.75 -3.19 -19.28
N LEU A 397 -5.71 -2.38 -18.80
CA LEU A 397 -7.13 -2.58 -19.06
C LEU A 397 -7.45 -2.41 -20.55
N MET A 398 -6.99 -1.34 -21.19
CA MET A 398 -7.27 -1.09 -22.60
C MET A 398 -6.72 -2.21 -23.50
N SER A 399 -5.44 -2.57 -23.34
CA SER A 399 -4.84 -3.67 -24.11
C SER A 399 -5.49 -5.01 -23.79
N GLY A 400 -5.84 -5.27 -22.52
CA GLY A 400 -6.55 -6.47 -22.10
C GLY A 400 -7.93 -6.62 -22.74
N LEU A 401 -8.70 -5.53 -22.83
CA LEU A 401 -9.98 -5.51 -23.54
C LEU A 401 -9.78 -5.78 -25.04
N CYS A 402 -8.79 -5.15 -25.68
CA CYS A 402 -8.48 -5.42 -27.09
C CYS A 402 -8.10 -6.88 -27.35
N VAL A 403 -7.28 -7.48 -26.50
CA VAL A 403 -6.92 -8.90 -26.60
C VAL A 403 -8.15 -9.77 -26.40
N TRP A 404 -8.99 -9.46 -25.41
CA TRP A 404 -10.18 -10.26 -25.10
C TRP A 404 -11.21 -10.24 -26.23
N PHE A 405 -11.66 -9.06 -26.64
CA PHE A 405 -12.64 -8.91 -27.72
C PHE A 405 -12.07 -9.32 -29.07
N GLY A 406 -10.79 -9.00 -29.33
CA GLY A 406 -10.09 -9.44 -30.54
C GLY A 406 -9.99 -10.96 -30.64
N SER A 407 -9.66 -11.64 -29.54
CA SER A 407 -9.63 -13.10 -29.50
C SER A 407 -11.01 -13.69 -29.78
N ALA A 408 -12.07 -13.14 -29.17
CA ALA A 408 -13.44 -13.62 -29.40
C ALA A 408 -13.93 -13.39 -30.85
N ALA A 409 -13.50 -12.29 -31.49
CA ALA A 409 -13.81 -12.00 -32.89
C ALA A 409 -13.06 -12.95 -33.85
N LEU A 410 -11.77 -13.20 -33.59
CA LEU A 410 -10.93 -14.08 -34.42
C LEU A 410 -11.37 -15.55 -34.39
N THR A 411 -12.06 -15.98 -33.34
CA THR A 411 -12.51 -17.37 -33.17
C THR A 411 -13.96 -17.59 -33.55
N PHE A 412 -14.56 -16.71 -34.36
CA PHE A 412 -15.91 -16.92 -34.90
C PHE A 412 -15.96 -18.24 -35.71
N PRO A 413 -16.97 -19.12 -35.51
CA PRO A 413 -18.22 -18.92 -34.77
C PRO A 413 -18.19 -19.31 -33.28
N PHE A 414 -17.06 -19.78 -32.74
CA PHE A 414 -16.93 -20.19 -31.33
C PHE A 414 -16.81 -19.02 -30.35
N SER A 415 -17.15 -17.79 -30.79
CA SER A 415 -16.98 -16.53 -30.05
C SER A 415 -17.64 -16.58 -28.66
N GLY A 416 -18.79 -17.23 -28.54
CA GLY A 416 -19.50 -17.40 -27.26
C GLY A 416 -18.70 -18.17 -26.22
N LEU A 417 -17.97 -19.22 -26.61
CA LEU A 417 -17.10 -19.98 -25.69
C LEU A 417 -15.84 -19.20 -25.36
N THR A 418 -15.18 -18.64 -26.38
CA THR A 418 -13.91 -17.93 -26.21
C THR A 418 -14.05 -16.65 -25.39
N PHE A 419 -15.23 -16.02 -25.41
CA PHE A 419 -15.53 -14.86 -24.57
C PHE A 419 -15.35 -15.15 -23.08
N PHE A 420 -15.68 -16.36 -22.61
CA PHE A 420 -15.48 -16.75 -21.21
C PHE A 420 -14.14 -17.45 -20.96
N VAL A 421 -13.70 -18.28 -21.92
CA VAL A 421 -12.47 -19.06 -21.78
C VAL A 421 -11.23 -18.17 -21.77
N VAL A 422 -11.17 -17.12 -22.59
CA VAL A 422 -9.98 -16.26 -22.69
C VAL A 422 -9.67 -15.54 -21.37
N PRO A 423 -10.60 -14.81 -20.73
CA PRO A 423 -10.34 -14.20 -19.42
C PRO A 423 -9.99 -15.24 -18.34
N ALA A 424 -10.64 -16.41 -18.35
CA ALA A 424 -10.35 -17.49 -17.41
C ALA A 424 -8.92 -18.03 -17.59
N LEU A 425 -8.51 -18.27 -18.84
CA LEU A 425 -7.16 -18.71 -19.20
C LEU A 425 -6.12 -17.65 -18.82
N MET A 426 -6.36 -16.38 -19.16
CA MET A 426 -5.46 -15.28 -18.80
C MET A 426 -5.29 -15.15 -17.29
N TRP A 427 -6.37 -15.28 -16.51
CA TRP A 427 -6.31 -15.30 -15.05
C TRP A 427 -5.53 -16.48 -14.51
N MET A 428 -5.77 -17.70 -15.02
CA MET A 428 -5.05 -18.91 -14.61
C MET A 428 -3.56 -18.84 -14.97
N THR A 429 -3.23 -18.35 -16.16
CA THR A 429 -1.86 -18.08 -16.58
C THR A 429 -1.15 -17.14 -15.62
N LEU A 430 -1.80 -16.03 -15.21
CA LEU A 430 -1.20 -15.12 -14.25
C LEU A 430 -0.86 -15.84 -12.93
N ARG A 431 -1.72 -16.75 -12.46
CA ARG A 431 -1.48 -17.54 -11.24
C ARG A 431 -0.33 -18.54 -11.39
N TRP A 432 -0.28 -19.29 -12.48
CA TRP A 432 0.82 -20.22 -12.73
C TRP A 432 2.15 -19.49 -12.93
N PHE A 433 2.11 -18.35 -13.62
CA PHE A 433 3.28 -17.52 -13.86
C PHE A 433 3.83 -16.92 -12.56
N GLU A 434 2.98 -16.49 -11.62
CA GLU A 434 3.41 -16.06 -10.27
C GLU A 434 4.18 -17.17 -9.53
N ASP A 435 3.66 -18.40 -9.55
CA ASP A 435 4.29 -19.55 -8.90
C ASP A 435 5.56 -19.99 -9.65
N ALA A 436 5.60 -19.89 -10.99
CA ALA A 436 6.77 -20.16 -11.83
C ALA A 436 7.91 -19.18 -11.49
N VAL A 437 7.63 -17.88 -11.48
CA VAL A 437 8.61 -16.84 -11.11
C VAL A 437 9.10 -17.01 -9.68
N SER A 438 8.23 -17.40 -8.74
CA SER A 438 8.61 -17.70 -7.36
C SER A 438 9.55 -18.92 -7.26
N ALA A 439 9.24 -20.00 -7.99
CA ALA A 439 10.08 -21.18 -8.07
C ALA A 439 11.45 -20.88 -8.71
N PHE A 440 11.46 -20.08 -9.79
CA PHE A 440 12.68 -19.64 -10.45
C PHE A 440 13.55 -18.77 -9.53
N ARG A 441 12.98 -17.81 -8.81
CA ARG A 441 13.71 -17.04 -7.78
C ARG A 441 14.32 -17.93 -6.71
N ALA A 442 13.60 -18.96 -6.27
CA ALA A 442 14.16 -19.91 -5.31
C ALA A 442 15.33 -20.69 -5.91
N PHE A 443 15.26 -21.07 -7.19
CA PHE A 443 16.38 -21.68 -7.92
C PHE A 443 17.59 -20.73 -8.01
N THR A 444 17.40 -19.49 -8.45
CA THR A 444 18.50 -18.51 -8.57
C THR A 444 19.14 -18.20 -7.22
N SER A 445 18.35 -18.09 -6.16
CA SER A 445 18.84 -17.95 -4.79
C SER A 445 19.70 -19.14 -4.34
N LEU A 446 19.28 -20.38 -4.66
CA LEU A 446 20.07 -21.58 -4.34
C LEU A 446 21.36 -21.67 -5.17
N LEU A 447 21.31 -21.28 -6.45
CA LEU A 447 22.48 -21.19 -7.30
C LEU A 447 23.50 -20.21 -6.72
N ARG A 448 23.04 -19.02 -6.29
CA ARG A 448 23.88 -18.02 -5.61
C ARG A 448 24.50 -18.59 -4.34
N LEU A 449 23.74 -19.29 -3.49
CA LEU A 449 24.29 -19.96 -2.30
C LEU A 449 25.38 -21.00 -2.61
N LEU A 450 25.32 -21.65 -3.77
CA LEU A 450 26.37 -22.60 -4.18
C LEU A 450 27.66 -21.87 -4.59
N LEU A 451 27.52 -20.68 -5.20
CA LEU A 451 28.62 -19.82 -5.64
C LEU A 451 29.28 -19.08 -4.47
N VAL A 452 28.50 -18.66 -3.46
CA VAL A 452 29.05 -18.05 -2.24
C VAL A 452 29.80 -19.10 -1.44
N GLY A 453 31.11 -18.93 -1.30
CA GLY A 453 31.97 -19.85 -0.57
C GLY A 453 31.49 -20.09 0.86
N LYS A 454 31.72 -21.30 1.39
CA LYS A 454 31.41 -21.66 2.79
C LYS A 454 31.97 -20.67 3.82
N PRO A 455 33.21 -20.13 3.68
CA PRO A 455 33.74 -19.16 4.63
C PRO A 455 32.90 -17.87 4.69
N THR A 456 32.52 -17.34 3.53
CA THR A 456 31.67 -16.15 3.41
C THR A 456 30.29 -16.40 4.02
N LEU A 457 29.64 -17.54 3.74
CA LEU A 457 28.35 -17.88 4.34
C LEU A 457 28.42 -18.03 5.86
N ARG A 458 29.52 -18.58 6.40
CA ARG A 458 29.74 -18.67 7.85
C ARG A 458 29.92 -17.29 8.48
N SER A 459 30.68 -16.41 7.83
CA SER A 459 30.86 -15.03 8.29
C SER A 459 29.54 -14.25 8.27
N MET A 460 28.74 -14.38 7.19
CA MET A 460 27.39 -13.81 7.13
C MET A 460 26.46 -14.36 8.22
N HIS A 461 26.55 -15.66 8.51
CA HIS A 461 25.74 -16.28 9.56
C HIS A 461 26.14 -15.77 10.95
N ALA A 462 27.44 -15.69 11.25
CA ALA A 462 27.93 -15.13 12.51
C ALA A 462 27.49 -13.67 12.68
N ARG A 463 27.63 -12.83 11.64
CA ARG A 463 27.15 -11.45 11.65
C ARG A 463 25.64 -11.35 11.85
N ARG A 464 24.88 -12.25 11.24
CA ARG A 464 23.42 -12.31 11.42
C ARG A 464 23.05 -12.69 12.86
N GLU A 465 23.73 -13.64 13.50
CA GLU A 465 23.45 -14.04 14.89
C GLU A 465 23.69 -12.87 15.86
N GLU A 466 24.79 -12.14 15.67
CA GLU A 466 25.08 -10.90 16.41
C GLU A 466 23.97 -9.85 16.23
N LEU A 467 23.61 -9.56 14.98
CA LEU A 467 22.53 -8.61 14.67
C LEU A 467 21.18 -9.08 15.20
N HIS A 468 20.90 -10.38 15.17
CA HIS A 468 19.66 -10.94 15.68
C HIS A 468 19.54 -10.73 17.18
N ALA A 469 20.60 -10.94 17.96
CA ALA A 469 20.59 -10.69 19.40
C ALA A 469 20.24 -9.22 19.71
N ARG A 470 20.90 -8.26 19.03
CA ARG A 470 20.66 -6.81 19.21
C ARG A 470 19.27 -6.38 18.74
N VAL A 471 18.80 -6.91 17.60
CA VAL A 471 17.45 -6.65 17.09
C VAL A 471 16.39 -7.21 18.05
N MET A 472 16.59 -8.40 18.60
CA MET A 472 15.67 -8.99 19.58
C MET A 472 15.67 -8.20 20.90
N GLN A 473 16.83 -7.74 21.35
CA GLN A 473 16.94 -6.89 22.54
C GLN A 473 16.14 -5.59 22.36
N LEU A 474 16.37 -4.87 21.26
CA LEU A 474 15.61 -3.66 20.90
C LEU A 474 14.10 -3.95 20.79
N ALA A 475 13.73 -5.05 20.13
CA ALA A 475 12.34 -5.43 19.94
C ALA A 475 11.61 -5.67 21.26
N VAL A 476 12.20 -6.44 22.18
CA VAL A 476 11.54 -6.87 23.41
C VAL A 476 11.64 -5.81 24.50
N GLN A 477 12.82 -5.24 24.72
CA GLN A 477 13.07 -4.33 25.84
C GLN A 477 12.55 -2.92 25.57
N THR A 478 12.76 -2.40 24.35
CA THR A 478 12.43 -1.01 24.02
C THR A 478 11.09 -0.89 23.31
N LEU A 479 10.83 -1.76 22.32
CA LEU A 479 9.63 -1.66 21.47
C LEU A 479 8.41 -2.41 22.02
N GLY A 480 8.56 -3.19 23.10
CA GLY A 480 7.48 -3.98 23.70
C GLY A 480 6.92 -5.06 22.76
N LEU A 481 7.71 -5.51 21.79
CA LEU A 481 7.33 -6.58 20.88
C LEU A 481 7.46 -7.96 21.56
N PRO A 482 6.62 -8.94 21.19
CA PRO A 482 6.66 -10.29 21.77
C PRO A 482 8.03 -10.99 21.64
N GLU A 483 8.49 -11.62 22.71
CA GLU A 483 9.78 -12.35 22.73
C GLU A 483 9.83 -13.51 21.73
N GLU A 484 8.70 -14.21 21.54
CA GLU A 484 8.59 -15.32 20.59
C GLU A 484 7.65 -14.99 19.42
N PRO A 485 8.10 -14.26 18.38
CA PRO A 485 7.25 -13.81 17.29
C PRO A 485 6.60 -14.96 16.51
N GLU A 486 7.33 -16.07 16.26
CA GLU A 486 6.79 -17.21 15.53
C GLU A 486 5.57 -17.84 16.26
N LYS A 487 5.60 -17.97 17.61
CA LYS A 487 4.48 -18.49 18.41
C LYS A 487 3.38 -17.45 18.61
N TYR A 488 3.76 -16.19 18.85
CA TYR A 488 2.82 -15.10 19.03
C TYR A 488 1.95 -14.91 17.79
N PHE A 489 2.53 -14.72 16.60
CA PHE A 489 1.75 -14.50 15.37
C PHE A 489 1.08 -15.79 14.86
N ALA A 490 1.47 -16.98 15.33
CA ALA A 490 0.68 -18.18 15.11
C ALA A 490 -0.63 -18.16 15.91
N SER A 491 -0.60 -17.71 17.17
CA SER A 491 -1.72 -17.70 18.12
C SER A 491 -2.58 -16.43 18.07
N HIS A 492 -2.00 -15.27 17.75
CA HIS A 492 -2.66 -13.95 17.69
C HIS A 492 -2.91 -13.44 16.25
N GLY A 493 -4.05 -12.78 16.02
CA GLY A 493 -4.52 -12.28 14.71
C GLY A 493 -5.84 -12.90 14.20
N GLY A 494 -6.46 -12.26 13.19
CA GLY A 494 -7.80 -12.63 12.70
C GLY A 494 -7.83 -13.73 11.61
N LYS A 495 -8.96 -13.82 10.88
CA LYS A 495 -9.15 -14.75 9.74
C LYS A 495 -8.15 -14.53 8.60
N GLU A 496 -7.41 -13.44 8.64
CA GLU A 496 -6.42 -12.96 7.67
C GLU A 496 -4.99 -13.45 7.95
N LYS A 497 -4.77 -14.17 9.07
CA LYS A 497 -3.48 -14.78 9.37
C LYS A 497 -2.98 -15.63 8.22
N GLY A 498 -1.67 -15.55 8.02
CA GLY A 498 -0.97 -16.05 6.86
C GLY A 498 -1.55 -17.35 6.31
N ARG A 499 -2.03 -17.30 5.07
CA ARG A 499 -1.60 -18.33 4.10
C ARG A 499 -2.26 -19.73 4.18
N VAL A 500 -2.77 -20.18 5.32
CA VAL A 500 -3.27 -21.56 5.54
C VAL A 500 -4.34 -21.59 6.63
N ARG A 501 -5.53 -22.13 6.34
CA ARG A 501 -6.67 -22.14 7.29
C ARG A 501 -7.16 -23.54 7.69
N SER A 502 -6.73 -24.61 7.01
CA SER A 502 -7.30 -25.94 7.25
C SER A 502 -6.29 -27.07 7.03
N HIS A 503 -6.43 -28.15 7.81
CA HIS A 503 -5.71 -29.40 7.61
C HIS A 503 -5.90 -29.97 6.19
N TRP A 504 -7.06 -29.75 5.57
CA TRP A 504 -7.34 -30.12 4.17
C TRP A 504 -6.60 -29.22 3.16
N GLU A 505 -6.56 -27.90 3.40
CA GLU A 505 -5.75 -26.96 2.59
C GLU A 505 -4.24 -27.23 2.72
N SER A 506 -3.81 -27.86 3.82
CA SER A 506 -2.42 -28.30 4.01
C SER A 506 -2.07 -29.53 3.17
N GLY A 507 -3.07 -30.28 2.67
CA GLY A 507 -2.93 -31.46 1.81
C GLY A 507 -2.93 -31.13 0.32
N SER A 508 -3.72 -30.15 -0.12
CA SER A 508 -3.72 -29.65 -1.52
C SER A 508 -2.52 -28.74 -1.82
N ARG A 509 -1.31 -29.16 -1.40
CA ARG A 509 -0.10 -28.33 -1.34
C ARG A 509 0.31 -27.68 -2.65
N TYR A 510 -0.22 -28.11 -3.80
CA TYR A 510 0.26 -27.72 -5.12
C TYR A 510 -0.75 -27.04 -6.06
N PHE A 511 -2.07 -27.16 -5.84
CA PHE A 511 -3.09 -26.62 -6.74
C PHE A 511 -4.23 -25.93 -5.98
N SER A 512 -4.05 -24.65 -5.64
CA SER A 512 -5.14 -23.80 -5.16
C SER A 512 -5.48 -22.73 -6.20
N ILE A 513 -6.61 -22.91 -6.89
CA ILE A 513 -7.14 -21.96 -7.90
C ILE A 513 -7.42 -20.58 -7.28
N ARG A 514 -7.68 -20.53 -5.97
CA ARG A 514 -8.04 -19.30 -5.25
C ARG A 514 -6.86 -18.60 -4.56
N ARG A 515 -5.68 -19.23 -4.41
CA ARG A 515 -4.66 -18.75 -3.46
C ARG A 515 -3.24 -18.75 -4.01
N ARG A 516 -2.58 -17.59 -3.95
CA ARG A 516 -1.15 -17.39 -4.23
C ARG A 516 -0.30 -17.74 -2.99
N ARG A 517 0.79 -18.49 -3.18
CA ARG A 517 1.76 -18.84 -2.11
C ARG A 517 2.86 -17.76 -1.96
N LYS A 518 2.55 -16.52 -1.57
CA LYS A 518 3.64 -15.59 -1.17
C LYS A 518 4.00 -15.83 0.30
N ARG A 519 5.29 -15.99 0.56
CA ARG A 519 5.84 -16.18 1.92
C ARG A 519 6.41 -14.88 2.47
N ASP A 520 6.67 -13.91 1.59
CA ASP A 520 7.25 -12.61 1.90
C ASP A 520 6.37 -11.48 1.33
N TRP A 521 6.03 -10.49 2.16
CA TRP A 521 5.19 -9.35 1.80
C TRP A 521 5.91 -8.36 0.85
N ASN A 522 7.24 -8.41 0.74
CA ASN A 522 8.02 -7.64 -0.24
C ASN A 522 8.08 -8.32 -1.63
N GLU A 523 7.41 -9.47 -1.85
CA GLU A 523 7.45 -10.12 -3.17
C GLU A 523 6.62 -9.37 -4.24
N THR A 524 7.21 -9.18 -5.41
CA THR A 524 6.55 -8.67 -6.62
C THR A 524 6.71 -9.67 -7.78
N LEU A 525 6.04 -9.43 -8.91
CA LEU A 525 6.21 -10.27 -10.11
C LEU A 525 7.50 -9.88 -10.86
N ARG A 526 8.65 -10.22 -10.27
CA ARG A 526 10.00 -10.00 -10.81
C ARG A 526 10.85 -11.25 -10.61
N LEU A 527 11.87 -11.42 -11.45
CA LEU A 527 12.83 -12.53 -11.35
C LEU A 527 13.91 -12.31 -10.27
N TYR A 528 13.89 -11.15 -9.62
CA TYR A 528 14.78 -10.75 -8.53
C TYR A 528 13.97 -10.07 -7.43
N ASP A 529 14.53 -10.01 -6.23
CA ASP A 529 13.91 -9.33 -5.10
C ASP A 529 14.21 -7.84 -5.13
N ILE A 530 13.23 -7.04 -4.72
CA ILE A 530 13.35 -5.59 -4.64
C ILE A 530 13.66 -5.27 -3.19
N VAL A 531 14.88 -4.84 -2.95
CA VAL A 531 15.36 -4.43 -1.63
C VAL A 531 15.71 -2.95 -1.65
N ASP A 532 16.24 -2.48 -2.76
CA ASP A 532 16.67 -1.10 -2.93
C ASP A 532 15.52 -0.24 -3.48
N TYR A 533 15.53 1.01 -3.05
CA TYR A 533 14.65 2.06 -3.53
C TYR A 533 15.42 2.97 -4.50
N PRO A 534 14.73 3.76 -5.33
CA PRO A 534 15.41 4.73 -6.17
C PRO A 534 16.24 5.67 -5.30
N LYS A 535 17.48 5.96 -5.73
CA LYS A 535 18.27 7.03 -5.13
C LYS A 535 17.53 8.34 -5.37
N GLU A 536 17.59 9.23 -4.39
CA GLU A 536 17.00 10.57 -4.47
C GLU A 536 17.80 11.40 -5.48
N ASP A 537 17.53 11.20 -6.77
CA ASP A 537 17.94 12.17 -7.79
C ASP A 537 16.90 13.29 -7.73
N PHE A 538 17.21 14.32 -6.94
CA PHE A 538 16.43 15.55 -6.79
C PHE A 538 16.38 16.35 -8.09
#